data_AF-A0A849DCU9-F1
#
_entry.id   AF-A0A849DCU9-F1
#
_cell.length_a   1.000
_cell.length_b   1.000
_cell.length_c   1.000
_cell.angle_alpha   90.00
_cell.angle_beta   90.00
_cell.angle_gamma   90.00
#
_symmetry.space_group_name_H-M   'P 1'
#
loop_
_entity.id
_entity.type
_entity.pdbx_description
1 polymer ?
#
loop_
_entity_poly.entity_id
_entity_poly.type
_entity_poly.pdbx_seq_one_letter_code
_entity_poly.pdbx_strand_id
1 'polypeptide(L)'
;MKIKILSLLLVFIGLIQSLGHITGNKTIKQLGLITVASPLPIVFTQQKGFLETFALDFTLVYEQDKQKKNIKITPELYAKLDKPYNYRNVLGAAISYGPILPKELVSSILNYAFITPGVLSTAFQLGELKNASLELRSKTKGVEKMYALPIGETK
;
A
#
# COMPACT_ATOMS: atom_id res chain seq x y z
N MET A 1 39.24 -8.64 -17.02
CA MET A 1 38.84 -7.36 -17.65
C MET A 1 37.37 -7.35 -18.09
N LYS A 2 36.90 -8.35 -18.86
CA LYS A 2 35.52 -8.43 -19.36
C LYS A 2 34.43 -8.37 -18.28
N ILE A 3 34.60 -9.09 -17.16
CA ILE A 3 33.65 -9.06 -16.03
C ILE A 3 33.55 -7.67 -15.41
N LYS A 4 34.67 -6.95 -15.25
CA LYS A 4 34.67 -5.59 -14.69
C LYS A 4 33.87 -4.62 -15.56
N ILE A 5 34.02 -4.71 -16.88
CA ILE A 5 33.26 -3.88 -17.83
C ILE A 5 31.77 -4.21 -17.76
N LEU A 6 31.41 -5.50 -17.70
CA LEU A 6 30.01 -5.91 -17.57
C LEU A 6 29.39 -5.43 -16.25
N SER A 7 30.12 -5.52 -15.13
CA SER A 7 29.66 -5.03 -13.83
C SER A 7 29.42 -3.52 -13.84
N LEU A 8 30.33 -2.73 -14.43
CA LEU A 8 30.16 -1.28 -14.58
C LEU A 8 28.93 -0.94 -15.44
N LEU A 9 28.71 -1.68 -16.52
CA LEU A 9 27.56 -1.49 -17.39
C LEU A 9 26.24 -1.83 -16.68
N LEU A 10 26.21 -2.90 -15.87
CA LEU A 10 25.04 -3.24 -15.05
C LEU A 10 24.73 -2.16 -14.00
N VAL A 11 25.75 -1.64 -13.31
CA VAL A 11 25.58 -0.53 -12.35
C VAL A 11 25.06 0.70 -13.08
N PHE A 12 25.63 1.04 -14.24
CA PHE A 12 25.17 2.16 -15.03
C PHE A 12 23.70 2.03 -15.42
N ILE A 13 23.29 0.88 -15.96
CA ILE A 13 21.90 0.60 -16.32
C ILE A 13 20.96 0.75 -15.10
N GLY A 14 21.33 0.19 -13.95
CA GLY A 14 20.54 0.32 -12.72
C GLY A 14 20.39 1.75 -12.20
N LEU A 15 21.30 2.66 -12.57
CA LEU A 15 21.26 4.07 -12.17
C LEU A 15 20.49 4.97 -13.16
N ILE A 16 20.24 4.52 -14.39
CA ILE A 16 19.57 5.34 -15.43
C ILE A 16 18.22 5.86 -14.93
N GLN A 17 17.40 4.99 -14.33
CA GLN A 17 16.07 5.38 -13.87
C GLN A 17 16.13 6.44 -12.76
N SER A 18 17.06 6.30 -11.81
CA SER A 18 17.34 7.27 -10.74
C SER A 18 17.84 8.60 -11.29
N LEU A 19 18.77 8.58 -12.25
CA LEU A 19 19.28 9.78 -12.90
C LEU A 19 18.14 10.55 -13.58
N GLY A 20 17.33 9.86 -14.40
CA GLY A 20 16.18 10.49 -15.06
C GLY A 20 15.13 11.01 -14.09
N HIS A 21 14.98 10.37 -12.92
CA HIS A 21 14.09 10.86 -11.88
C HIS A 21 14.59 12.15 -11.23
N ILE A 22 15.86 12.20 -10.83
CA ILE A 22 16.48 13.35 -10.15
C ILE A 22 16.57 14.56 -11.09
N THR A 23 16.92 14.35 -12.36
CA THR A 23 17.03 15.45 -13.33
C THR A 23 15.68 15.87 -13.94
N GLY A 24 14.58 15.18 -13.58
CA GLY A 24 13.26 15.39 -14.19
C GLY A 24 13.16 15.01 -15.67
N ASN A 25 14.16 14.32 -16.22
CA ASN A 25 14.20 13.94 -17.64
C ASN A 25 13.37 12.65 -17.88
N LYS A 26 12.19 12.83 -18.48
CA LYS A 26 11.24 11.75 -18.76
C LYS A 26 11.84 10.66 -19.67
N THR A 27 12.60 11.04 -20.70
CA THR A 27 13.20 10.10 -21.65
C THR A 27 14.21 9.19 -20.95
N ILE A 28 15.12 9.76 -20.17
CA ILE A 28 16.12 8.97 -19.41
C ILE A 28 15.40 8.05 -18.42
N LYS A 29 14.39 8.57 -17.69
CA LYS A 29 13.62 7.76 -16.74
C LYS A 29 12.92 6.58 -17.43
N GLN A 30 12.33 6.79 -18.61
CA GLN A 30 11.65 5.75 -19.38
C GLN A 30 12.63 4.71 -19.92
N LEU A 31 13.81 5.11 -20.40
CA LEU A 31 14.86 4.18 -20.82
C LEU A 31 15.27 3.28 -19.65
N GLY A 32 15.48 3.85 -18.47
CA GLY A 32 15.76 3.08 -17.25
C GLY A 32 14.64 2.09 -16.93
N LEU A 33 13.38 2.54 -16.99
CA LEU A 33 12.20 1.73 -16.68
C LEU A 33 12.07 0.50 -17.60
N ILE A 34 12.34 0.66 -18.91
CA ILE A 34 12.25 -0.45 -19.89
C ILE A 34 13.22 -1.57 -19.56
N THR A 35 14.37 -1.25 -18.96
CA THR A 35 15.35 -2.28 -18.57
C THR A 35 14.90 -3.11 -17.38
N VAL A 36 13.93 -2.63 -16.59
CA VAL A 36 13.47 -3.21 -15.31
C VAL A 36 14.60 -3.35 -14.28
N ALA A 37 15.80 -2.82 -14.58
CA ALA A 37 16.94 -2.88 -13.71
C ALA A 37 16.78 -1.87 -12.58
N SER A 38 16.77 -2.37 -11.34
CA SER A 38 16.72 -1.55 -10.12
C SER A 38 15.61 -0.47 -10.13
N PRO A 39 14.31 -0.85 -10.10
CA PRO A 39 13.20 0.09 -10.04
C PRO A 39 13.35 1.08 -8.89
N LEU A 40 12.87 2.31 -9.07
CA LEU A 40 12.93 3.34 -8.01
C LEU A 40 12.25 2.83 -6.73
N PRO A 41 12.88 2.97 -5.54
CA PRO A 41 12.32 2.53 -4.27
C PRO A 41 11.26 3.51 -3.71
N ILE A 42 10.38 4.02 -4.57
CA ILE A 42 9.39 5.05 -4.22
C ILE A 42 8.38 4.60 -3.16
N VAL A 43 8.21 3.29 -2.93
CA VAL A 43 7.32 2.78 -1.88
C VAL A 43 7.75 3.17 -0.47
N PHE A 44 9.02 3.59 -0.29
CA PHE A 44 9.58 4.10 0.96
C PHE A 44 9.70 5.62 1.00
N THR A 45 9.02 6.32 0.09
CA THR A 45 9.02 7.78 0.04
C THR A 45 7.62 8.33 0.29
N GLN A 46 7.55 9.61 0.64
CA GLN A 46 6.30 10.35 0.70
C GLN A 46 5.63 10.44 -0.68
N GLN A 47 4.40 9.96 -0.78
CA GLN A 47 3.57 10.03 -1.97
C GLN A 47 2.74 11.32 -1.98
N LYS A 48 2.65 11.94 -3.16
CA LYS A 48 1.87 13.18 -3.39
C LYS A 48 2.20 14.33 -2.41
N GLY A 49 3.37 14.29 -1.77
CA GLY A 49 3.81 15.31 -0.82
C GLY A 49 3.17 15.22 0.57
N PHE A 50 2.40 14.17 0.90
CA PHE A 50 1.75 14.10 2.21
C PHE A 50 1.55 12.70 2.82
N LEU A 51 1.67 11.63 2.04
CA LEU A 51 1.34 10.27 2.48
C LEU A 51 2.58 9.37 2.50
N GLU A 52 3.03 8.96 3.68
CA GLU A 52 4.15 8.02 3.85
C GLU A 52 3.60 6.64 4.19
N THR A 53 3.28 5.83 3.18
CA THR A 53 2.57 4.56 3.36
C THR A 53 3.28 3.56 4.27
N PHE A 54 4.61 3.62 4.33
CA PHE A 54 5.44 2.77 5.19
C PHE A 54 5.43 3.21 6.67
N ALA A 55 4.99 4.43 6.98
CA ALA A 55 4.96 5.01 8.32
C ALA A 55 3.53 5.16 8.86
N LEU A 56 2.60 4.31 8.41
CA LEU A 56 1.22 4.31 8.87
C LEU A 56 0.96 3.18 9.88
N ASP A 57 0.16 3.48 10.89
CA ASP A 57 -0.61 2.50 11.65
C ASP A 57 -1.99 2.32 11.03
N PHE A 58 -2.47 1.08 11.02
CA PHE A 58 -3.74 0.69 10.43
C PHE A 58 -4.65 0.11 11.51
N THR A 59 -5.83 0.68 11.67
CA THR A 59 -6.84 0.21 12.62
C THR A 59 -8.15 0.00 11.88
N LEU A 60 -8.65 -1.23 11.88
CA LEU A 60 -10.01 -1.51 11.43
C LEU A 60 -10.97 -1.23 12.58
N VAL A 61 -11.95 -0.37 12.32
CA VAL A 61 -13.03 -0.03 13.24
C VAL A 61 -14.32 -0.55 12.65
N TYR A 62 -15.06 -1.37 13.38
CA TYR A 62 -16.24 -2.06 12.87
C TYR A 62 -17.30 -2.22 13.94
N GLU A 63 -18.53 -2.46 13.52
CA GLU A 63 -19.64 -2.76 14.42
C GLU A 63 -19.94 -4.25 14.41
N GLN A 64 -20.06 -4.85 15.59
CA GLN A 64 -20.46 -6.24 15.79
C GLN A 64 -21.32 -6.32 17.05
N ASP A 65 -22.48 -6.98 16.96
CA ASP A 65 -23.42 -7.12 18.08
C ASP A 65 -23.86 -5.78 18.70
N LYS A 66 -24.02 -4.74 17.86
CA LYS A 66 -24.32 -3.34 18.25
C LYS A 66 -23.22 -2.69 19.10
N GLN A 67 -22.03 -3.26 19.14
CA GLN A 67 -20.87 -2.70 19.82
C GLN A 67 -19.79 -2.31 18.81
N LYS A 68 -19.23 -1.11 19.00
CA LYS A 68 -18.09 -0.64 18.23
C LYS A 68 -16.82 -1.34 18.71
N LYS A 69 -16.22 -2.15 17.84
CA LYS A 69 -14.94 -2.81 18.07
C LYS A 69 -13.86 -2.17 17.20
N ASN A 70 -12.61 -2.35 17.61
CA ASN A 70 -11.47 -1.99 16.80
C ASN A 70 -10.39 -3.06 16.90
N ILE A 71 -9.62 -3.23 15.83
CA ILE A 71 -8.46 -4.11 15.79
C ILE A 71 -7.34 -3.46 14.99
N LYS A 72 -6.14 -3.50 15.53
CA LYS A 72 -4.94 -3.03 14.82
C LYS A 72 -4.52 -4.07 13.79
N ILE A 73 -4.36 -3.65 12.53
CA ILE A 73 -3.84 -4.51 11.46
C ILE A 73 -2.32 -4.49 11.54
N THR A 74 -1.75 -5.42 12.30
CA THR A 74 -0.30 -5.60 12.42
C THR A 74 0.24 -6.52 11.31
N PRO A 75 1.57 -6.54 11.06
CA PRO A 75 2.17 -7.51 10.14
C PRO A 75 1.82 -8.96 10.49
N GLU A 76 1.77 -9.31 11.78
CA GLU A 76 1.45 -10.65 12.26
C GLU A 76 -0.01 -11.02 11.99
N LEU A 77 -0.94 -10.07 12.18
CA LEU A 77 -2.35 -10.28 11.84
C LEU A 77 -2.53 -10.38 10.32
N TYR A 78 -1.91 -9.48 9.56
CA TYR A 78 -1.98 -9.47 8.10
C TYR A 78 -1.32 -10.71 7.45
N ALA A 79 -0.35 -11.32 8.13
CA ALA A 79 0.29 -12.57 7.71
C ALA A 79 -0.65 -13.78 7.80
N LYS A 80 -1.76 -13.71 8.54
CA LYS A 80 -2.79 -14.78 8.56
C LYS A 80 -3.53 -14.91 7.22
N LEU A 81 -3.44 -13.91 6.34
CA LEU A 81 -3.94 -14.03 4.98
C LEU A 81 -3.00 -14.92 4.16
N ASP A 82 -3.31 -16.21 4.11
CA ASP A 82 -2.60 -17.20 3.29
C ASP A 82 -2.99 -17.07 1.81
N LYS A 83 -2.42 -16.07 1.14
CA LYS A 83 -2.64 -15.78 -0.28
C LYS A 83 -1.32 -15.39 -0.97
N PRO A 84 -1.22 -15.60 -2.30
CA PRO A 84 -0.04 -15.23 -3.07
C PRO A 84 0.33 -13.75 -2.93
N TYR A 85 1.62 -13.45 -3.08
CA TYR A 85 2.17 -12.11 -2.91
C TYR A 85 1.40 -11.01 -3.67
N ASN A 86 1.13 -11.21 -4.96
CA ASN A 86 0.42 -10.22 -5.79
C ASN A 86 -1.00 -9.95 -5.27
N TYR A 87 -1.68 -10.97 -4.74
CA TYR A 87 -3.00 -10.83 -4.16
C TYR A 87 -2.95 -9.93 -2.91
N ARG A 88 -2.00 -10.22 -2.02
CA ARG A 88 -1.74 -9.40 -0.82
C ARG A 88 -1.38 -7.96 -1.20
N ASN A 89 -0.58 -7.76 -2.24
CA ASN A 89 -0.21 -6.42 -2.71
C ASN A 89 -1.39 -5.60 -3.20
N VAL A 90 -2.37 -6.20 -3.88
CA VAL A 90 -3.57 -5.47 -4.32
C VAL A 90 -4.36 -4.97 -3.10
N LEU A 91 -4.58 -5.84 -2.11
CA LEU A 91 -5.27 -5.44 -0.88
C LEU A 91 -4.46 -4.42 -0.07
N GLY A 92 -3.16 -4.68 0.09
CA GLY A 92 -2.22 -3.80 0.79
C GLY A 92 -2.10 -2.43 0.14
N ALA A 93 -2.14 -2.35 -1.18
CA ALA A 93 -2.16 -1.08 -1.91
C ALA A 93 -3.42 -0.27 -1.58
N ALA A 94 -4.61 -0.88 -1.61
CA ALA A 94 -5.84 -0.18 -1.22
C ALA A 94 -5.83 0.26 0.25
N ILE A 95 -5.33 -0.59 1.16
CA ILE A 95 -5.20 -0.31 2.59
C ILE A 95 -4.25 0.85 2.87
N SER A 96 -3.10 0.91 2.18
CA SER A 96 -2.02 1.87 2.49
C SER A 96 -2.04 3.13 1.63
N TYR A 97 -2.39 3.02 0.36
CA TYR A 97 -2.47 4.13 -0.59
C TYR A 97 -3.90 4.71 -0.73
N GLY A 98 -4.88 4.17 0.00
CA GLY A 98 -6.28 4.58 -0.09
C GLY A 98 -6.53 6.10 -0.13
N PRO A 99 -5.84 6.94 0.68
CA PRO A 99 -6.01 8.39 0.65
C PRO A 99 -5.63 9.09 -0.68
N ILE A 100 -4.87 8.45 -1.56
CA ILE A 100 -4.44 9.02 -2.85
C ILE A 100 -4.98 8.29 -4.08
N LEU A 101 -5.61 7.13 -3.88
CA LEU A 101 -6.19 6.32 -4.96
C LEU A 101 -7.64 6.76 -5.26
N PRO A 102 -8.18 6.44 -6.45
CA PRO A 102 -9.59 6.68 -6.78
C PRO A 102 -10.51 6.03 -5.75
N LYS A 103 -11.52 6.76 -5.27
CA LYS A 103 -12.39 6.32 -4.17
C LYS A 103 -13.17 5.06 -4.53
N GLU A 104 -13.61 4.94 -5.78
CA GLU A 104 -14.39 3.81 -6.28
C GLU A 104 -13.53 2.53 -6.28
N LEU A 105 -12.26 2.66 -6.67
CA LEU A 105 -11.28 1.56 -6.64
C LEU A 105 -11.02 1.11 -5.20
N VAL A 106 -10.75 2.06 -4.31
CA VAL A 106 -10.49 1.78 -2.89
C VAL A 106 -11.71 1.12 -2.25
N SER A 107 -12.91 1.69 -2.45
CA SER A 107 -14.16 1.15 -1.93
C SER A 107 -14.41 -0.27 -2.43
N SER A 108 -14.23 -0.52 -3.74
CA SER A 108 -14.40 -1.85 -4.32
C SER A 108 -13.45 -2.88 -3.67
N ILE A 109 -12.16 -2.55 -3.55
CA ILE A 109 -11.17 -3.47 -2.99
C ILE A 109 -11.39 -3.67 -1.49
N LEU A 110 -11.70 -2.62 -0.72
CA LEU A 110 -11.92 -2.75 0.73
C LEU A 110 -13.23 -3.50 1.04
N ASN A 111 -14.29 -3.29 0.26
CA ASN A 111 -15.51 -4.10 0.37
C ASN A 111 -15.24 -5.56 0.04
N TYR A 112 -14.48 -5.84 -1.00
CA TYR A 112 -14.03 -7.20 -1.31
C TYR A 112 -13.21 -7.82 -0.16
N ALA A 113 -12.32 -7.02 0.43
CA ALA A 113 -11.44 -7.45 1.50
C ALA A 113 -12.19 -7.73 2.82
N PHE A 114 -13.16 -6.90 3.21
CA PHE A 114 -13.76 -6.97 4.55
C PHE A 114 -15.25 -7.33 4.59
N ILE A 115 -16.02 -7.09 3.52
CA ILE A 115 -17.48 -7.29 3.51
C ILE A 115 -17.86 -8.52 2.70
N THR A 116 -17.66 -8.51 1.39
CA THR A 116 -18.08 -9.61 0.50
C THR A 116 -17.06 -9.78 -0.64
N PRO A 117 -16.33 -10.91 -0.70
CA PRO A 117 -16.46 -12.10 0.15
C PRO A 117 -15.84 -11.96 1.55
N GLY A 118 -15.15 -10.85 1.87
CA GLY A 118 -14.64 -10.61 3.22
C GLY A 118 -13.36 -11.40 3.56
N VAL A 119 -12.46 -11.59 2.58
CA VAL A 119 -11.26 -12.44 2.74
C VAL A 119 -10.35 -12.08 3.93
N LEU A 120 -10.21 -10.80 4.25
CA LEU A 120 -9.48 -10.34 5.44
C LEU A 120 -10.30 -10.55 6.71
N SER A 121 -11.61 -10.30 6.69
CA SER A 121 -12.47 -10.58 7.85
C SER A 121 -12.44 -12.05 8.24
N THR A 122 -12.44 -12.95 7.26
CA THR A 122 -12.24 -14.40 7.48
C THR A 122 -10.85 -14.70 8.04
N ALA A 123 -9.78 -14.17 7.41
CA ALA A 123 -8.40 -14.40 7.88
C ALA A 123 -8.15 -13.85 9.29
N PHE A 124 -8.85 -12.78 9.67
CA PHE A 124 -8.75 -12.13 10.98
C PHE A 124 -9.74 -12.70 12.00
N GLN A 125 -10.61 -13.63 11.59
CA GLN A 125 -11.62 -14.27 12.43
C GLN A 125 -12.63 -13.28 13.04
N LEU A 126 -13.04 -12.27 12.26
CA LEU A 126 -13.93 -11.18 12.73
C LEU A 126 -15.43 -11.48 12.56
N GLY A 127 -15.79 -12.56 11.86
CA GLY A 127 -17.16 -12.82 11.44
C GLY A 127 -17.58 -11.95 10.25
N GLU A 128 -18.89 -11.92 9.96
CA GLU A 128 -19.45 -11.09 8.90
C GLU A 128 -19.54 -9.62 9.33
N LEU A 129 -18.99 -8.74 8.50
CA LEU A 129 -19.03 -7.29 8.71
C LEU A 129 -20.02 -6.65 7.72
N LYS A 130 -20.77 -5.64 8.16
CA LYS A 130 -21.68 -4.85 7.30
C LYS A 130 -21.15 -3.45 7.03
N ASN A 131 -20.65 -2.80 8.08
CA ASN A 131 -20.07 -1.47 8.01
C ASN A 131 -18.78 -1.45 8.83
N ALA A 132 -17.75 -0.84 8.27
CA ALA A 132 -16.48 -0.64 8.92
C ALA A 132 -15.81 0.64 8.41
N SER A 133 -14.71 1.03 9.05
CA SER A 133 -13.82 2.09 8.62
C SER A 133 -12.40 1.64 8.87
N LEU A 134 -11.53 1.84 7.89
CA LEU A 134 -10.10 1.68 8.06
C LEU A 134 -9.50 3.04 8.41
N GLU A 135 -8.98 3.16 9.62
CA GLU A 135 -8.28 4.34 10.11
C GLU A 135 -6.77 4.18 9.91
N LEU A 136 -6.16 5.16 9.23
CA LEU A 136 -4.72 5.21 8.93
C LEU A 136 -4.13 6.38 9.70
N ARG A 137 -3.18 6.12 10.60
CA ARG A 137 -2.53 7.16 11.41
C ARG A 137 -1.04 7.24 11.13
N SER A 138 -0.53 8.43 10.88
CA SER A 138 0.92 8.65 10.73
C SER A 138 1.68 8.37 12.02
N LYS A 139 2.82 7.69 11.90
CA LYS A 139 3.83 7.53 12.96
C LYS A 139 5.00 8.50 12.81
N THR A 140 5.05 9.25 11.71
CA THR A 140 6.15 10.17 11.46
C THR A 140 6.20 11.23 12.56
N LYS A 141 7.38 11.39 13.17
CA LYS A 141 7.57 12.34 14.29
C LYS A 141 7.17 13.75 13.85
N GLY A 142 6.30 14.39 14.63
CA GLY A 142 5.80 15.74 14.34
C GLY A 142 4.70 15.81 13.26
N VAL A 143 4.17 14.67 12.80
CA VAL A 143 3.09 14.60 11.80
C VAL A 143 1.83 14.01 12.44
N GLU A 144 0.87 14.85 12.79
CA GLU A 144 -0.43 14.44 13.31
C GLU A 144 -1.48 14.31 12.19
N LYS A 145 -1.28 13.32 11.30
CA LYS A 145 -2.23 13.04 10.21
C LYS A 145 -2.99 11.74 10.47
N MET A 146 -4.29 11.79 10.21
CA MET A 146 -5.19 10.63 10.24
C MET A 146 -6.10 10.65 9.02
N TYR A 147 -6.34 9.48 8.44
CA TYR A 147 -7.26 9.27 7.33
C TYR A 147 -8.25 8.17 7.71
N ALA A 148 -9.50 8.33 7.30
CA ALA A 148 -10.53 7.31 7.48
C ALA A 148 -11.06 6.89 6.10
N LEU A 149 -11.03 5.59 5.83
CA LEU A 149 -11.55 5.00 4.61
C LEU A 149 -12.81 4.20 4.97
N PRO A 150 -14.01 4.68 4.59
CA PRO A 150 -15.24 3.95 4.87
C PRO A 150 -15.31 2.64 4.07
N ILE A 151 -15.92 1.62 4.67
CA ILE A 151 -16.09 0.27 4.12
C ILE A 151 -17.54 -0.16 4.38
N GLY A 152 -18.20 -0.73 3.36
CA GLY A 152 -19.63 -1.00 3.36
C GLY A 152 -20.39 -0.01 2.48
N GLU A 153 -21.71 0.02 2.63
CA GLU A 153 -22.56 0.94 1.90
C GLU A 153 -22.26 2.38 2.31
N THR A 154 -21.77 3.16 1.34
CA THR A 154 -21.68 4.61 1.46
C THR A 154 -23.08 5.14 1.18
N LYS A 155 -23.78 5.60 2.22
CA LYS A 155 -25.00 6.39 2.03
C LYS A 155 -24.71 7.67 1.26
#